data_AF-A0A081S398-F1
#
_entry.id   AF-A0A081S398-F1
#
_cell.length_a   1.000
_cell.length_b   1.000
_cell.length_c   1.000
_cell.angle_alpha   90.00
_cell.angle_beta   90.00
_cell.angle_gamma   90.00
#
_symmetry.space_group_name_H-M   'P 1'
#
loop_
_entity.id
_entity.type
_entity.pdbx_description
1 polymer ?
#
loop_
_entity_poly.entity_id
_entity_poly.type
_entity_poly.pdbx_seq_one_letter_code
_entity_poly.pdbx_strand_id
1 'polypeptide(L)' 'MHSNCRICDSKLEVEHRCKVCDEPTRLFCHTCGIEAEKIAHPACLVMDLNTLVVESLRQK' A
#
# COMPACT_ATOMS: atom_id res chain seq x y z
N MET A 1 -12.05 -8.67 -0.07
CA MET A 1 -12.88 -7.44 -0.07
C MET A 1 -12.64 -6.70 -1.37
N HIS A 2 -13.67 -6.38 -2.15
CA HIS A 2 -13.54 -5.48 -3.30
C HIS A 2 -13.83 -4.06 -2.80
N SER A 3 -12.86 -3.16 -2.95
CA SER A 3 -13.04 -1.74 -2.61
C SER A 3 -13.60 -1.01 -3.84
N ASN A 4 -14.77 -0.39 -3.69
CA ASN A 4 -15.38 0.44 -4.73
C ASN A 4 -15.12 1.93 -4.46
N CYS A 5 -15.13 2.75 -5.50
CA CYS A 5 -15.01 4.19 -5.40
C CYS A 5 -16.24 4.78 -4.71
N ARG A 6 -16.06 5.58 -3.65
CA ARG A 6 -17.17 6.18 -2.91
C ARG A 6 -17.98 7.23 -3.70
N ILE A 7 -17.48 7.67 -4.86
CA ILE A 7 -18.11 8.70 -5.69
C ILE A 7 -18.93 8.08 -6.83
N CYS A 8 -18.34 7.16 -7.59
CA CYS A 8 -18.96 6.59 -8.80
C CYS A 8 -19.27 5.10 -8.70
N ASP A 9 -18.96 4.47 -7.56
CA ASP A 9 -19.13 3.03 -7.29
C ASP A 9 -18.37 2.08 -8.26
N SER A 10 -17.56 2.63 -9.18
CA SER A 10 -16.63 1.85 -9.99
C SER A 10 -15.63 1.09 -9.13
N LYS A 11 -15.21 -0.07 -9.61
CA LYS A 11 -14.15 -0.87 -8.98
C LYS A 11 -12.85 -0.06 -8.89
N LEU A 12 -12.21 -0.08 -7.72
CA LEU A 12 -10.87 0.47 -7.56
C LEU A 12 -9.82 -0.53 -8.01
N GLU A 13 -8.79 -0.03 -8.68
CA GLU A 13 -7.62 -0.83 -9.05
C GLU A 13 -6.49 -0.64 -8.05
N VAL A 14 -5.70 -1.69 -7.84
CA VAL A 14 -4.53 -1.67 -6.95
C VAL A 14 -3.36 -1.07 -7.70
N GLU A 15 -2.86 0.07 -7.23
CA GLU A 15 -1.71 0.74 -7.82
C GLU A 15 -0.42 0.38 -7.07
N HIS A 16 -0.47 0.28 -5.73
CA HIS A 16 0.66 -0.12 -4.92
C HIS A 16 0.28 -1.17 -3.88
N ARG A 17 1.23 -2.07 -3.63
CA ARG A 17 1.16 -3.14 -2.63
C ARG A 17 2.27 -2.98 -1.59
N CYS A 18 2.00 -3.45 -0.38
CA CYS A 18 2.98 -3.49 0.69
C CYS A 18 4.05 -4.53 0.38
N LYS A 19 5.33 -4.18 0.47
CA LYS A 19 6.44 -5.12 0.20
C LYS A 19 6.55 -6.25 1.23
N VAL A 20 5.98 -6.06 2.42
CA VAL A 20 6.10 -7.02 3.53
C VAL A 20 4.96 -8.04 3.57
N CYS A 21 3.72 -7.60 3.31
CA CYS A 21 2.54 -8.48 3.38
C CYS A 21 1.76 -8.61 2.06
N ASP A 22 2.20 -7.94 0.99
CA ASP A 22 1.56 -7.91 -0.34
C ASP A 22 0.12 -7.35 -0.41
N GLU A 23 -0.42 -6.89 0.72
CA GLU A 23 -1.74 -6.25 0.77
C GLU A 23 -1.72 -4.84 0.12
N PRO A 24 -2.84 -4.37 -0.48
CA PRO A 24 -2.91 -3.07 -1.14
C PRO A 24 -2.62 -1.90 -0.18
N THR A 25 -1.79 -0.94 -0.62
CA THR A 25 -1.50 0.30 0.11
C THR A 25 -2.05 1.54 -0.60
N ARG A 26 -2.30 1.44 -1.90
CA ARG A 26 -2.84 2.53 -2.73
C ARG A 26 -3.80 1.97 -3.77
N LEU A 27 -4.96 2.61 -3.86
CA LEU A 27 -6.05 2.23 -4.75
C LEU A 27 -6.40 3.43 -5.64
N PHE A 28 -6.74 3.21 -6.90
CA PHE A 28 -7.07 4.26 -7.86
C PHE A 28 -8.41 4.00 -8.57
N CYS A 29 -9.18 5.07 -8.77
CA CYS A 29 -10.39 5.06 -9.57
C CYS A 29 -10.12 5.66 -10.95
N HIS A 30 -10.06 4.82 -12.00
CA HIS A 30 -9.87 5.30 -13.37
C HIS A 30 -11.06 6.10 -13.92
N THR A 31 -12.28 5.85 -13.42
CA THR A 31 -13.47 6.61 -13.85
C THR A 31 -13.43 8.06 -13.33
N CYS A 32 -13.05 8.25 -12.07
CA CYS A 32 -12.99 9.58 -11.45
C CYS A 32 -11.63 10.26 -11.62
N GLY A 33 -10.57 9.51 -11.95
CA GLY A 33 -9.20 10.01 -11.97
C GLY A 33 -8.65 10.32 -10.58
N ILE A 34 -9.19 9.70 -9.53
CA ILE A 34 -8.81 9.98 -8.13
C ILE A 34 -8.16 8.78 -7.46
N GLU A 35 -7.20 9.08 -6.60
CA GLU A 35 -6.64 8.14 -5.65
C GLU A 35 -7.59 7.98 -4.45
N ALA A 36 -7.88 6.75 -4.07
CA ALA A 36 -8.56 6.45 -2.82
C ALA A 36 -7.57 6.56 -1.65
N GLU A 37 -8.10 6.79 -0.45
CA GLU A 37 -7.29 7.02 0.76
C GLU A 37 -6.20 5.96 0.95
N LYS A 38 -4.98 6.42 1.29
CA LYS A 38 -3.83 5.54 1.49
C LYS A 38 -4.06 4.59 2.65
N ILE A 39 -3.78 3.32 2.44
CA ILE A 39 -3.91 2.29 3.46
C ILE A 39 -2.55 2.13 4.14
N ALA A 40 -2.46 2.53 5.40
CA ALA A 40 -1.25 2.38 6.19
C ALA A 40 -1.20 0.99 6.83
N HIS A 41 -0.05 0.33 6.76
CA HIS A 41 0.26 -0.90 7.48
C HIS A 41 1.37 -0.64 8.52
N PRO A 42 1.05 -0.08 9.71
CA PRO A 42 2.06 0.33 10.69
C PRO A 42 3.02 -0.78 11.10
N ALA A 43 2.52 -2.00 11.31
CA ALA A 43 3.36 -3.15 11.63
C ALA A 43 4.34 -3.48 10.51
N CYS A 44 3.92 -3.38 9.24
CA CYS A 44 4.78 -3.62 8.09
C CYS A 44 5.84 -2.53 7.91
N LEU A 45 5.49 -1.26 8.19
CA LEU A 45 6.46 -0.16 8.17
C LEU A 45 7.58 -0.40 9.18
N VAL A 46 7.25 -0.83 10.41
CA VAL A 46 8.25 -1.14 11.43
C VAL A 46 9.15 -2.32 11.01
N MET A 47 8.58 -3.37 10.41
CA MET A 47 9.35 -4.53 9.92
C MET A 47 10.31 -4.15 8.77
N ASP A 48 9.87 -3.30 7.84
CA ASP A 48 10.68 -2.83 6.71
C ASP A 48 11.88 -1.99 7.21
N LEU A 49 11.62 -1.06 8.15
CA LEU A 49 12.66 -0.26 8.82
C LEU A 49 13.69 -1.14 9.54
N ASN A 50 13.24 -2.15 10.29
CA ASN A 50 14.15 -3.04 10.99
C ASN A 50 14.99 -3.87 10.02
N THR A 51 14.40 -4.34 8.92
CA THR A 51 15.13 -5.07 7.87
C THR A 51 16.24 -4.21 7.28
N LEU A 52 15.93 -2.96 6.90
CA LEU A 52 16.89 -2.00 6.36
C LEU A 52 18.07 -1.73 7.32
N VAL A 53 17.78 -1.58 8.62
CA VAL A 53 18.82 -1.37 9.65
C VAL A 53 19.71 -2.61 9.78
N VAL A 54 19.13 -3.81 9.81
CA VAL A 54 19.90 -5.07 9.92
C VAL A 54 20.79 -5.29 8.71
N GLU A 55 20.31 -5.02 7.50
CA GLU A 55 21.11 -5.11 6.27
C GLU A 55 22.27 -4.11 6.26
N SER A 56 22.02 -2.88 6.71
CA SER A 56 23.05 -1.83 6.80
C SER A 56 24.17 -2.18 7.80
N LEU A 57 23.83 -2.87 8.88
CA LEU A 57 24.79 -3.33 9.88
C LEU A 57 25.64 -4.52 9.41
N ARG A 58 25.12 -5.35 8.51
CA ARG A 58 25.84 -6.53 7.95
C ARG A 58 26.87 -6.17 6.88
N GLN A 59 26.82 -4.95 6.33
CA GLN A 59 27.74 -4.48 5.29
C GLN A 59 28.99 -3.75 5.84
N LYS A 60 29.17 -3.70 7.17
CA LYS A 60 30.36 -3.17 7.85
C LYS A 60 31.18 -4.29 8.46
#